data_AF-A0A1B6LJG8-F1
#
_entry.id   AF-A0A1B6LJG8-F1
#
_cell.length_a   1.000
_cell.length_b   1.000
_cell.length_c   1.000
_cell.angle_alpha   90.00
_cell.angle_beta   90.00
_cell.angle_gamma   90.00
#
_symmetry.space_group_name_H-M   'P 1'
#
loop_
_entity.id
_entity.type
_entity.pdbx_description
1 polymer ?
#
loop_
_entity_poly.entity_id
_entity_poly.type
_entity_poly.pdbx_seq_one_letter_code
_entity_poly.pdbx_strand_id
1 'polypeptide(L)'
;MISDELGVGITTVKNWRRNKKAIQDFCTQIESEKVLATRCTLKKPINELVDDALWLWFLQERRKGTPLSGPILKEKAAILHSKIENGGDFSASDGWLSCKKKRHGVHFLSVTG
;
A
#
# COMPACT_ATOMS: atom_id res chain seq x y z
N MET A 1 -10.13 12.61 -31.24
CA MET A 1 -10.05 11.23 -30.67
C MET A 1 -9.84 11.36 -29.17
N ILE A 2 -10.15 10.34 -28.35
CA ILE A 2 -9.94 10.37 -26.88
C ILE A 2 -8.49 10.75 -26.50
N SER A 3 -7.50 10.41 -27.34
CA SER A 3 -6.10 10.85 -27.16
C SER A 3 -5.93 12.37 -27.14
N ASP A 4 -6.63 13.06 -28.04
CA ASP A 4 -6.48 14.51 -28.26
C ASP A 4 -7.23 15.29 -27.19
N GLU A 5 -8.41 14.80 -26.80
CA GLU A 5 -9.22 15.34 -25.69
C GLU A 5 -8.48 15.28 -24.35
N LEU A 6 -7.72 14.21 -24.12
CA LEU A 6 -6.97 13.99 -22.89
C LEU A 6 -5.50 14.48 -22.97
N GLY A 7 -5.05 14.98 -24.11
CA GLY A 7 -3.68 15.45 -24.31
C GLY A 7 -2.60 14.34 -24.16
N VAL A 8 -2.92 13.10 -24.51
CA VAL A 8 -2.03 11.95 -24.35
C VAL A 8 -1.79 11.18 -25.66
N GLY A 9 -0.63 10.55 -25.78
CA GLY A 9 -0.28 9.74 -26.95
C GLY A 9 -1.22 8.54 -27.16
N ILE A 10 -1.47 8.20 -28.43
CA ILE A 10 -2.34 7.08 -28.83
C ILE A 10 -1.87 5.74 -28.22
N THR A 11 -0.55 5.54 -28.13
CA THR A 11 0.06 4.35 -27.51
C THR A 11 -0.26 4.25 -26.01
N THR A 12 -0.31 5.39 -25.31
CA THR A 12 -0.71 5.46 -23.89
C THR A 12 -2.16 5.04 -23.71
N VAL A 13 -3.08 5.57 -24.54
CA VAL A 13 -4.50 5.18 -24.51
C VAL A 13 -4.66 3.68 -24.77
N LYS A 14 -3.91 3.12 -25.74
CA LYS A 14 -3.90 1.68 -26.01
C LYS A 14 -3.40 0.86 -24.81
N ASN A 15 -2.34 1.31 -24.14
CA ASN A 15 -1.80 0.65 -22.95
C ASN A 15 -2.79 0.67 -21.77
N TRP A 16 -3.47 1.81 -21.54
CA TRP A 16 -4.53 1.88 -20.53
C TRP A 16 -5.67 0.93 -20.85
N ARG A 17 -6.08 0.83 -22.11
CA ARG A 17 -7.13 -0.11 -22.55
C ARG A 17 -6.72 -1.56 -22.31
N ARG A 18 -5.48 -1.92 -22.61
CA ARG A 18 -4.92 -3.26 -22.38
C ARG A 18 -4.89 -3.62 -20.89
N ASN A 19 -4.50 -2.66 -20.04
CA ASN A 19 -4.39 -2.86 -18.60
C ASN A 19 -5.66 -2.49 -17.82
N LYS A 20 -6.78 -2.19 -18.51
CA LYS A 20 -8.01 -1.65 -17.93
C LYS A 20 -8.49 -2.46 -16.74
N LYS A 21 -8.55 -3.79 -16.88
CA LYS A 21 -9.02 -4.68 -15.82
C LYS A 21 -8.15 -4.59 -14.56
N ALA A 22 -6.82 -4.64 -14.70
CA ALA A 22 -5.91 -4.54 -13.56
C ALA A 22 -6.02 -3.17 -12.85
N ILE A 23 -6.21 -2.08 -13.60
CA ILE A 23 -6.44 -0.75 -13.04
C ILE A 23 -7.77 -0.71 -12.27
N GLN A 24 -8.85 -1.25 -12.84
CA GLN A 24 -10.16 -1.30 -12.19
C GLN A 24 -10.16 -2.16 -10.92
N ASP A 25 -9.62 -3.38 -11.02
CA ASP A 25 -9.51 -4.30 -9.89
C ASP A 25 -8.70 -3.64 -8.76
N PHE A 26 -7.58 -2.97 -9.08
CA PHE A 26 -6.80 -2.22 -8.10
C PHE A 26 -7.59 -1.08 -7.45
N CYS A 27 -8.33 -0.28 -8.22
CA CYS A 27 -9.15 0.82 -7.66
C CYS A 27 -10.22 0.31 -6.70
N THR A 28 -10.76 -0.90 -6.91
CA THR A 28 -11.77 -1.48 -6.01
C THR A 28 -11.19 -1.94 -4.66
N GLN A 29 -9.88 -2.18 -4.59
CA GLN A 29 -9.20 -2.67 -3.39
C GLN A 29 -8.75 -1.53 -2.45
N ILE A 30 -8.66 -0.30 -2.93
CA ILE A 30 -8.15 0.84 -2.17
C ILE A 30 -9.30 1.75 -1.78
N GLU A 31 -9.57 1.86 -0.47
CA GLU A 31 -10.63 2.74 0.06
C GLU A 31 -10.24 4.22 0.12
N SER A 32 -8.93 4.53 0.14
CA SER A 32 -8.44 5.90 0.30
C SER A 32 -8.42 6.65 -1.03
N GLU A 33 -9.34 7.60 -1.20
CA GLU A 33 -9.38 8.52 -2.34
C GLU A 33 -8.06 9.28 -2.54
N LYS A 34 -7.42 9.70 -1.44
CA LYS A 34 -6.11 10.37 -1.47
C LYS A 34 -5.00 9.49 -2.07
N VAL A 35 -5.03 8.18 -1.79
CA VAL A 35 -4.07 7.24 -2.39
C VAL A 35 -4.38 7.07 -3.87
N LEU A 36 -5.65 6.95 -4.25
CA LEU A 36 -6.07 6.83 -5.65
C LEU A 36 -5.68 8.06 -6.48
N ALA A 37 -5.82 9.26 -5.93
CA ALA A 37 -5.49 10.51 -6.61
C ALA A 37 -3.98 10.70 -6.87
N THR A 38 -3.11 10.10 -6.05
CA THR A 38 -1.66 10.35 -6.11
C THR A 38 -0.86 9.17 -6.69
N ARG A 39 -1.46 7.98 -6.77
CA ARG A 39 -0.74 6.76 -7.17
C ARG A 39 -0.80 6.51 -8.67
N CYS A 40 0.38 6.51 -9.30
CA CYS A 40 0.54 6.23 -10.73
C CYS A 40 1.11 4.84 -11.05
N THR A 41 1.24 3.95 -10.05
CA THR A 41 1.85 2.61 -10.23
C THR A 41 1.05 1.51 -9.55
N LEU A 42 0.94 0.37 -10.24
CA LEU A 42 0.36 -0.88 -9.72
C LEU A 42 1.41 -1.77 -9.01
N LYS A 43 2.64 -1.27 -8.79
CA LYS A 43 3.70 -2.05 -8.15
C LYS A 43 3.28 -2.52 -6.76
N LYS A 44 3.46 -3.81 -6.52
CA LYS A 44 3.18 -4.47 -5.25
C LYS A 44 4.41 -4.50 -4.33
N PRO A 45 4.24 -4.63 -3.01
CA PRO A 45 5.36 -4.87 -2.09
C PRO A 45 6.09 -6.17 -2.43
N ILE A 46 7.35 -6.28 -2.02
CA ILE A 46 8.15 -7.50 -2.20
C ILE A 46 7.53 -8.65 -1.40
N ASN A 47 7.21 -8.41 -0.13
CA ASN A 47 6.54 -9.37 0.76
C ASN A 47 5.05 -9.03 0.84
N GLU A 48 4.27 -9.39 -0.18
CA GLU A 48 2.81 -9.13 -0.26
C GLU A 48 2.06 -9.70 0.94
N LEU A 49 2.31 -10.97 1.26
CA LEU A 49 1.61 -11.66 2.35
C LEU A 49 1.85 -11.00 3.70
N VAL A 50 3.08 -10.55 3.96
CA VAL A 50 3.43 -9.84 5.19
C VAL A 50 2.78 -8.45 5.24
N ASP A 51 2.76 -7.73 4.12
CA ASP A 51 2.11 -6.40 4.05
C ASP A 51 0.60 -6.51 4.33
N ASP A 52 -0.07 -7.50 3.73
CA ASP A 52 -1.50 -7.76 3.86
C ASP A 52 -1.86 -8.24 5.27
N ALA A 53 -1.14 -9.23 5.82
CA ALA A 53 -1.35 -9.70 7.18
C ALA A 53 -1.17 -8.58 8.20
N LEU A 54 -0.16 -7.73 8.00
CA LEU A 54 0.09 -6.59 8.87
C LEU A 54 -0.97 -5.51 8.72
N TRP A 55 -1.51 -5.30 7.51
CA TRP A 55 -2.61 -4.36 7.27
C TRP A 55 -3.90 -4.82 7.96
N LEU A 56 -4.25 -6.10 7.85
CA LEU A 56 -5.41 -6.68 8.54
C LEU A 56 -5.30 -6.52 10.06
N TRP A 57 -4.14 -6.85 10.64
CA TRP A 57 -3.89 -6.65 12.07
C TRP A 57 -3.98 -5.16 12.46
N PHE A 58 -3.41 -4.26 11.64
CA PHE A 58 -3.48 -2.82 11.89
C PHE A 58 -4.93 -2.32 11.92
N LEU A 59 -5.78 -2.77 10.98
CA LEU A 59 -7.20 -2.41 10.96
C LEU A 59 -7.94 -2.91 12.21
N GLN A 60 -7.62 -4.11 12.69
CA GLN A 60 -8.20 -4.65 13.92
C GLN A 60 -7.83 -3.80 15.14
N GLU A 61 -6.56 -3.43 15.29
CA GLU A 61 -6.10 -2.59 16.39
C GLU A 61 -6.65 -1.17 16.31
N ARG A 62 -6.78 -0.61 15.10
CA ARG A 62 -7.40 0.70 14.90
C ARG A 62 -8.86 0.71 15.33
N ARG A 63 -9.61 -0.38 15.08
CA ARG A 63 -11.00 -0.53 15.56
C ARG A 63 -11.10 -0.58 17.08
N LYS A 64 -10.05 -1.05 17.78
CA LYS A 64 -9.98 -1.03 19.24
C LYS A 64 -9.60 0.34 19.82
N GLY A 65 -9.17 1.28 18.98
CA GLY A 65 -8.70 2.60 19.42
C GLY A 65 -7.25 2.62 19.92
N THR A 66 -6.48 1.55 19.72
CA THR A 66 -5.08 1.51 20.15
C THR A 66 -4.22 2.44 19.28
N PRO A 67 -3.50 3.42 19.85
CA PRO A 67 -2.56 4.22 19.08
C PRO A 67 -1.35 3.35 18.69
N LEU A 68 -1.19 3.10 17.40
CA LEU A 68 -0.06 2.33 16.87
C LEU A 68 1.04 3.27 16.35
N SER A 69 2.25 3.10 16.88
CA SER A 69 3.43 3.83 16.44
C SER A 69 4.19 3.07 15.35
N GLY A 70 5.10 3.77 14.67
CA GLY A 70 5.98 3.18 13.66
C GLY A 70 6.82 2.00 14.17
N PRO A 71 7.50 2.11 15.33
CA PRO A 71 8.25 1.00 15.93
C PRO A 71 7.40 -0.25 16.17
N ILE A 72 6.19 -0.10 16.72
CA ILE A 72 5.26 -1.22 16.97
C ILE A 72 4.92 -1.94 15.66
N LEU A 73 4.69 -1.18 14.58
CA LEU A 73 4.43 -1.76 13.27
C LEU A 73 5.63 -2.52 12.68
N LYS A 74 6.85 -2.02 12.88
CA LYS A 74 8.07 -2.70 12.45
C LYS A 74 8.28 -4.02 13.18
N GLU A 75 8.11 -4.02 14.49
CA GLU A 75 8.23 -5.21 15.33
C GLU A 75 7.18 -6.27 14.92
N LYS A 76 5.92 -5.85 14.76
CA LYS A 76 4.86 -6.75 14.31
C LYS A 76 5.14 -7.30 12.91
N ALA A 77 5.69 -6.49 12.01
CA ALA A 77 6.08 -6.94 10.66
C ALA A 77 7.13 -8.05 10.71
N ALA A 78 8.15 -7.90 11.55
CA ALA A 78 9.20 -8.91 11.71
C ALA A 78 8.64 -10.23 12.26
N ILE A 79 7.72 -10.15 13.24
CA ILE A 79 7.04 -11.32 13.79
C ILE A 79 6.15 -12.00 12.75
N LEU A 80 5.46 -11.25 11.90
CA LEU A 80 4.63 -11.82 10.85
C LEU A 80 5.50 -12.47 9.76
N HIS A 81 6.59 -11.80 9.36
CA HIS A 81 7.51 -12.34 8.39
C HIS A 81 8.09 -13.68 8.86
N SER A 82 8.59 -13.77 10.11
CA SER A 82 9.15 -15.02 10.64
C SER A 82 8.14 -16.17 10.71
N LYS A 83 6.84 -15.87 10.79
CA LYS A 83 5.77 -16.89 10.81
C LYS A 83 5.28 -17.30 9.42
N ILE A 84 5.34 -16.39 8.44
CA ILE A 84 4.81 -16.62 7.09
C ILE A 84 5.91 -17.14 6.16
N GLU A 85 7.07 -16.49 6.19
CA GLU A 85 8.20 -16.78 5.30
C GLU A 85 9.31 -17.43 6.14
N ASN A 86 9.33 -18.76 6.15
CA ASN A 86 10.32 -19.60 6.83
C ASN A 86 11.74 -19.38 6.27
N GLY A 87 12.39 -18.28 6.65
CA GLY A 87 13.83 -18.06 6.40
C GLY A 87 14.21 -17.03 5.35
N GLY A 88 13.36 -16.04 5.06
CA GLY A 88 13.74 -14.87 4.25
C GLY A 88 14.43 -13.76 5.06
N ASP A 89 15.25 -12.95 4.39
CA ASP A 89 15.77 -11.70 4.97
C ASP A 89 14.71 -10.60 4.85
N PHE A 90 14.10 -10.23 5.97
CA PHE A 90 13.18 -9.10 6.04
C PHE A 90 13.68 -8.03 6.99
N SER A 91 13.91 -6.84 6.43
CA SER A 91 14.24 -5.65 7.20
C SER A 91 13.08 -4.67 7.16
N ALA A 92 12.44 -4.47 8.32
CA ALA A 92 11.43 -3.44 8.53
C ALA A 92 12.06 -2.03 8.62
N SER A 93 12.83 -1.65 7.61
CA SER A 93 13.54 -0.38 7.54
C SER A 93 12.59 0.82 7.53
N ASP A 94 13.11 2.02 7.80
CA ASP A 94 12.32 3.25 7.68
C ASP A 94 11.81 3.51 6.26
N GLY A 95 12.60 3.13 5.25
CA GLY A 95 12.19 3.19 3.84
C GLY A 95 11.01 2.25 3.57
N TRP A 96 11.09 1.00 4.04
CA TRP A 96 10.00 0.03 3.92
C TRP A 96 8.72 0.55 4.60
N LEU A 97 8.82 1.03 5.85
CA LEU A 97 7.68 1.57 6.59
C LEU A 97 7.09 2.81 5.90
N SER A 98 7.92 3.70 5.36
CA SER A 98 7.48 4.88 4.61
C SER A 98 6.71 4.51 3.35
N CYS A 99 7.20 3.52 2.61
CA CYS A 99 6.49 2.97 1.44
C CYS A 99 5.15 2.33 1.85
N LYS A 100 5.11 1.60 2.97
CA LYS A 100 3.88 1.01 3.50
C LYS A 100 2.83 2.06 3.86
N LYS A 101 3.24 3.13 4.57
CA LYS A 101 2.34 4.26 4.89
C LYS A 101 1.74 4.88 3.64
N LYS A 102 2.57 5.17 2.63
CA LYS A 102 2.12 5.74 1.36
C LYS A 102 1.13 4.82 0.63
N ARG A 103 1.39 3.50 0.65
CA ARG A 103 0.54 2.49 0.00
C ARG A 103 -0.87 2.45 0.58
N HIS A 104 -0.98 2.48 1.91
CA HIS A 104 -2.24 2.31 2.64
C HIS A 104 -2.86 3.63 3.10
N GLY A 105 -2.26 4.78 2.74
CA GLY A 105 -2.73 6.10 3.17
C GLY A 105 -2.68 6.30 4.70
N VAL A 106 -1.78 5.58 5.39
CA VAL A 106 -1.69 5.62 6.85
C VAL A 106 -0.90 6.84 7.30
N HIS A 107 -1.55 7.69 8.08
CA HIS A 107 -0.91 8.75 8.84
C HIS A 107 -0.92 8.37 10.32
N PHE A 108 0.24 8.36 10.96
CA PHE A 108 0.27 8.35 12.42
C PHE A 108 -0.10 9.75 12.89
N LEU A 109 -1.08 9.84 13.78
CA LEU A 109 -1.28 11.06 14.53
C LEU A 109 -0.04 11.26 15.38
N SER A 110 0.64 12.40 15.20
CA SER A 110 1.67 12.80 16.15
C SER A 110 0.97 13.07 17.46
N VAL A 111 1.26 12.31 18.51
CA VAL A 111 0.93 12.72 19.88
C VAL A 111 1.91 13.84 20.21
N THR A 112 1.56 15.06 19.85
CA THR A 112 2.23 16.25 20.37
C THR A 112 1.64 16.49 21.77
N GLY A 113 2.44 16.21 22.80
CA GLY A 113 2.20 16.72 24.14
C GLY A 113 2.55 18.20 24.23
#